data_AF-A0A150FQU1-F1
#
_entry.id   AF-A0A150FQU1-F1
#
_cell.length_a   1.000
_cell.length_b   1.000
_cell.length_c   1.000
_cell.angle_alpha   90.00
_cell.angle_beta   90.00
_cell.angle_gamma   90.00
#
_symmetry.space_group_name_H-M   'P 1'
#
loop_
_entity.id
_entity.type
_entity.pdbx_description
1 polymer ?
#
loop_
_entity_poly.entity_id
_entity_poly.type
_entity_poly.pdbx_seq_one_letter_code
_entity_poly.pdbx_strand_id
1 'polypeptide(L)'
;MKNKIMVFIGVLTILIVAIYTYYHFSNSSNIIMNFGESNNWRIEAFMQNNKDIYIFRPTLYPKFYPDNSLELEVIWNLDEKLSIDHVNSPELTSIYSFSETQAKHLPDIPLQNFNFLNGNRKEILRLLSQSSIEIVWRQGDGEIQKETIKINYK
;
A
#
# COMPACT_ATOMS: atom_id res chain seq x y z
N MET A 1 -28.08 49.10 -7.91
CA MET A 1 -26.72 48.55 -8.14
C MET A 1 -26.17 47.78 -6.93
N LYS A 2 -26.27 48.30 -5.70
CA LYS A 2 -25.74 47.63 -4.48
C LYS A 2 -26.22 46.19 -4.25
N ASN A 3 -27.53 45.89 -4.42
CA ASN A 3 -28.05 44.52 -4.26
C ASN A 3 -27.50 43.53 -5.30
N LYS A 4 -27.26 43.98 -6.54
CA LYS A 4 -26.70 43.11 -7.60
C LYS A 4 -25.23 42.75 -7.32
N ILE A 5 -24.46 43.69 -6.75
CA ILE A 5 -23.07 43.47 -6.34
C ILE A 5 -23.02 42.50 -5.15
N MET A 6 -23.92 42.66 -4.17
CA MET A 6 -23.99 41.79 -2.99
C MET A 6 -24.32 40.34 -3.36
N VAL A 7 -25.25 40.13 -4.31
CA VAL A 7 -25.56 38.79 -4.85
C VAL A 7 -24.36 38.19 -5.60
N PHE A 8 -23.64 39.00 -6.39
CA PHE A 8 -22.47 38.52 -7.13
C PHE A 8 -21.34 38.07 -6.20
N ILE A 9 -21.09 38.80 -5.11
CA ILE A 9 -20.11 38.42 -4.08
C ILE A 9 -20.52 37.09 -3.43
N GLY A 10 -21.79 36.90 -3.11
CA GLY A 10 -22.32 35.65 -2.55
C GLY A 10 -22.13 34.44 -3.47
N VAL A 11 -22.42 34.59 -4.76
CA VAL A 11 -22.19 33.53 -5.76
C VAL A 11 -20.69 33.22 -5.90
N LEU A 12 -19.84 34.24 -5.92
CA LEU A 12 -18.39 34.07 -6.02
C LEU A 12 -17.81 33.34 -4.80
N THR A 13 -18.29 33.66 -3.59
CA THR A 13 -17.85 32.98 -2.37
C THR A 13 -18.27 31.51 -2.36
N ILE A 14 -19.51 31.20 -2.75
CA ILE A 14 -19.97 29.82 -2.87
C ILE A 14 -19.15 29.05 -3.91
N LEU A 15 -18.81 29.67 -5.04
CA LEU A 15 -17.98 29.04 -6.09
C LEU A 15 -16.57 28.74 -5.59
N ILE A 16 -15.93 29.68 -4.88
CA ILE A 16 -14.59 29.48 -4.31
C ILE A 16 -14.62 28.36 -3.27
N VAL A 17 -15.62 28.35 -2.39
CA VAL A 17 -15.80 27.27 -1.40
C VAL A 17 -15.99 25.94 -2.12
N ALA A 18 -16.88 25.86 -3.12
CA ALA A 18 -17.12 24.62 -3.87
C ALA A 18 -15.86 24.08 -4.57
N ILE A 19 -15.06 24.95 -5.19
CA ILE A 19 -13.78 24.55 -5.81
C ILE A 19 -12.80 24.06 -4.75
N TYR A 20 -12.66 24.79 -3.63
CA TYR A 20 -11.78 24.40 -2.54
C TYR A 20 -12.19 23.06 -1.92
N THR A 21 -13.47 22.89 -1.65
CA THR A 21 -14.06 21.66 -1.11
C THR A 21 -13.86 20.49 -2.08
N TYR A 22 -14.09 20.70 -3.38
CA TYR A 22 -13.81 19.69 -4.40
C TYR A 22 -12.34 19.31 -4.46
N TYR A 23 -11.42 20.28 -4.47
CA TYR A 23 -9.97 19.99 -4.47
C TYR A 23 -9.52 19.29 -3.19
N HIS A 24 -10.07 19.67 -2.03
CA HIS A 24 -9.73 19.04 -0.76
C HIS A 24 -10.25 17.60 -0.68
N PHE A 25 -11.50 17.33 -1.07
CA PHE A 25 -12.07 15.99 -1.04
C PHE A 25 -11.57 15.09 -2.17
N SER A 26 -11.35 15.62 -3.37
CA SER A 26 -10.77 14.87 -4.50
C SER A 26 -9.33 14.43 -4.23
N ASN A 27 -8.58 15.16 -3.40
CA ASN A 27 -7.22 14.78 -3.00
C ASN A 27 -7.19 13.90 -1.74
N SER A 28 -8.29 13.76 -1.00
CA SER A 28 -8.30 13.10 0.31
C SER A 28 -8.97 11.72 0.33
N SER A 29 -9.59 11.27 -0.76
CA SER A 29 -10.15 9.91 -0.81
C SER A 29 -9.05 8.90 -1.16
N ASN A 30 -8.21 8.56 -0.17
CA ASN A 30 -7.39 7.34 -0.24
C ASN A 30 -8.34 6.15 -0.14
N ILE A 31 -8.89 5.70 -1.27
CA ILE A 31 -9.60 4.42 -1.32
C ILE A 31 -8.56 3.35 -1.04
N ILE A 32 -8.65 2.75 0.14
CA ILE A 32 -7.84 1.60 0.52
C ILE A 32 -8.49 0.37 -0.10
N MET A 33 -7.76 -0.29 -0.98
CA MET A 33 -8.15 -1.53 -1.61
C MET A 33 -7.44 -2.68 -0.91
N ASN A 34 -8.17 -3.72 -0.50
CA ASN A 34 -7.57 -4.97 0.00
C ASN A 34 -7.15 -5.82 -1.20
N PHE A 35 -5.85 -6.08 -1.32
CA PHE A 35 -5.25 -6.85 -2.40
C PHE A 35 -5.08 -8.33 -2.05
N GLY A 36 -5.11 -8.69 -0.77
CA GLY A 36 -4.93 -10.06 -0.33
C GLY A 36 -4.73 -10.10 1.18
N GLU A 37 -5.22 -11.15 1.81
CA GLU A 37 -5.09 -11.33 3.25
C GLU A 37 -4.84 -12.78 3.61
N SER A 38 -4.34 -12.94 4.81
CA SER A 38 -4.03 -14.19 5.45
C SER A 38 -4.37 -14.08 6.94
N ASN A 39 -3.99 -15.08 7.74
CA ASN A 39 -4.25 -15.02 9.17
C ASN A 39 -3.42 -13.95 9.89
N ASN A 40 -2.25 -13.63 9.34
CA ASN A 40 -1.24 -12.78 10.00
C ASN A 40 -0.97 -11.46 9.26
N TRP A 41 -1.33 -11.40 7.98
CA TRP A 41 -0.95 -10.29 7.12
C TRP A 41 -2.04 -9.92 6.13
N ARG A 42 -2.14 -8.62 5.85
CA ARG A 42 -2.99 -8.01 4.83
C ARG A 42 -2.17 -7.10 3.93
N ILE A 43 -2.42 -7.20 2.64
CA ILE A 43 -1.82 -6.38 1.62
C ILE A 43 -2.87 -5.37 1.21
N GLU A 44 -2.54 -4.10 1.36
CA GLU A 44 -3.40 -3.01 0.93
C GLU A 44 -2.70 -2.19 -0.13
N ALA A 45 -3.49 -1.57 -1.00
CA ALA A 45 -3.00 -0.47 -1.82
C ALA A 45 -3.93 0.73 -1.68
N PHE A 46 -3.34 1.91 -1.79
CA PHE A 46 -4.07 3.16 -1.86
C PHE A 46 -3.40 4.10 -2.84
N MET A 47 -4.17 5.03 -3.39
CA MET A 47 -3.63 6.09 -4.22
C MET A 47 -3.28 7.30 -3.35
N GLN A 48 -2.07 7.84 -3.52
CA GLN A 48 -1.69 9.12 -2.92
C GLN A 48 -0.90 9.94 -3.95
N ASN A 49 -1.27 11.21 -4.17
CA ASN A 49 -0.60 12.10 -5.14
C ASN A 49 -0.45 11.45 -6.54
N ASN A 50 -1.49 10.78 -7.03
CA ASN A 50 -1.50 10.02 -8.30
C ASN A 50 -0.51 8.84 -8.40
N LYS A 51 0.10 8.43 -7.28
CA LYS A 51 0.95 7.25 -7.20
C LYS A 51 0.20 6.13 -6.52
N ASP A 52 0.31 4.92 -7.07
CA ASP A 52 -0.19 3.71 -6.45
C ASP A 52 0.82 3.30 -5.36
N ILE A 53 0.38 3.30 -4.11
CA ILE A 53 1.19 2.90 -2.96
C ILE A 53 0.69 1.54 -2.50
N TYR A 54 1.61 0.59 -2.41
CA TYR A 54 1.36 -0.76 -1.93
C TYR A 54 1.99 -0.92 -0.56
N ILE A 55 1.19 -1.32 0.42
CA ILE A 55 1.66 -1.56 1.78
C ILE A 55 1.33 -2.97 2.22
N PHE A 56 2.27 -3.54 2.96
CA PHE A 56 2.09 -4.73 3.73
C PHE A 56 1.76 -4.33 5.16
N ARG A 57 0.54 -4.65 5.58
CA ARG A 57 0.03 -4.36 6.91
C ARG A 57 -0.11 -5.68 7.68
N PRO A 58 0.43 -5.80 8.90
CA PRO A 58 0.05 -6.91 9.77
C PRO A 58 -1.47 -6.88 9.94
N THR A 59 -2.16 -8.01 9.75
CA THR A 59 -3.55 -8.04 10.18
C THR A 59 -3.57 -7.77 11.68
N LEU A 60 -4.67 -7.25 12.21
CA LEU A 60 -4.87 -7.11 13.66
C LEU A 60 -4.78 -8.47 14.42
N TYR A 61 -4.57 -9.55 13.67
CA TYR A 61 -4.09 -10.87 14.08
C TYR A 61 -2.82 -11.15 13.27
N PRO A 62 -1.73 -11.64 13.87
CA PRO A 62 -1.66 -12.53 15.01
C PRO A 62 -1.57 -11.81 16.34
N LYS A 63 -1.72 -12.62 17.40
CA LYS A 63 -1.05 -12.40 18.68
C LYS A 63 0.47 -12.33 18.42
N PHE A 64 1.00 -11.21 17.92
CA PHE A 64 2.43 -10.95 18.03
C PHE A 64 2.76 -10.97 19.50
N TYR A 65 3.65 -11.87 19.92
CA TYR A 65 4.06 -11.91 21.32
C TYR A 65 4.85 -10.62 21.57
N PRO A 66 4.32 -9.71 22.41
CA PRO A 66 4.82 -8.34 22.50
C PRO A 66 6.27 -8.27 23.00
N ASP A 67 6.78 -9.33 23.61
CA ASP A 67 8.11 -9.37 24.23
C ASP A 67 9.13 -10.16 23.39
N ASN A 68 8.90 -10.31 22.08
CA ASN A 68 9.83 -10.96 21.15
C ASN A 68 10.23 -10.02 19.99
N SER A 69 11.48 -10.10 19.53
CA SER A 69 11.91 -9.50 18.28
C SER A 69 11.17 -10.13 17.09
N LEU A 70 11.05 -9.40 15.97
CA LEU A 70 10.48 -9.93 14.73
C LEU A 70 11.44 -9.69 13.57
N GLU A 71 11.81 -10.78 12.90
CA GLU A 71 12.45 -10.73 11.60
C GLU A 71 11.42 -11.09 10.53
N LEU A 72 11.41 -10.33 9.44
CA LEU A 72 10.46 -10.44 8.37
C LEU A 72 11.19 -10.29 7.04
N GLU A 73 11.00 -11.24 6.15
CA GLU A 73 11.39 -11.17 4.75
C GLU A 73 10.13 -11.26 3.90
N VAL A 74 9.95 -10.26 3.03
CA VAL A 74 8.81 -10.16 2.12
C VAL A 74 9.32 -10.29 0.70
N ILE A 75 8.85 -11.30 -0.02
CA ILE A 75 9.27 -11.66 -1.37
C ILE A 75 8.06 -11.57 -2.30
N TRP A 76 8.14 -10.71 -3.30
CA TRP A 76 7.14 -10.59 -4.33
C TRP A 76 7.43 -11.56 -5.47
N ASN A 77 6.50 -12.48 -5.70
CA ASN A 77 6.58 -13.47 -6.76
C ASN A 77 5.65 -13.07 -7.91
N LEU A 78 6.22 -12.94 -9.10
CA LEU A 78 5.48 -12.78 -10.35
C LEU A 78 5.50 -14.11 -11.10
N ASP A 79 4.33 -14.62 -11.46
CA ASP A 79 4.22 -15.84 -12.27
C ASP A 79 4.80 -15.62 -13.68
N GLU A 80 4.75 -14.37 -14.17
CA GLU A 80 5.36 -13.97 -15.43
C GLU A 80 6.78 -13.44 -15.23
N LYS A 81 7.72 -13.95 -16.04
CA LYS A 81 9.05 -13.35 -16.15
C LYS A 81 8.95 -12.02 -16.88
N LEU A 82 9.18 -10.94 -16.16
CA LEU A 82 9.33 -9.62 -16.76
C LEU A 82 10.51 -9.64 -17.74
N SER A 83 10.24 -9.30 -19.00
CA SER A 83 11.28 -9.09 -20.02
C SER A 83 11.94 -7.71 -19.85
N ILE A 84 12.31 -7.38 -18.62
CA ILE A 84 12.98 -6.15 -18.26
C ILE A 84 14.44 -6.52 -18.02
N ASP A 85 15.36 -5.81 -18.66
CA ASP A 85 16.80 -6.03 -18.47
C ASP A 85 17.11 -6.11 -16.98
N HIS A 86 17.84 -7.16 -16.57
CA HIS A 86 18.15 -7.49 -15.17
C HIS A 86 18.72 -6.31 -14.36
N VAL A 87 19.27 -5.29 -15.03
CA VAL A 87 19.83 -4.08 -14.42
C VAL A 87 18.75 -3.17 -13.79
N ASN A 88 17.48 -3.31 -14.19
CA ASN A 88 16.35 -2.51 -13.68
C ASN A 88 15.23 -3.37 -13.06
N SER A 89 15.45 -4.67 -12.85
CA SER A 89 14.50 -5.49 -12.09
C SER A 89 14.62 -5.07 -10.62
N PRO A 90 13.57 -4.51 -9.99
CA PRO A 90 13.63 -4.20 -8.57
C PRO A 90 13.90 -5.48 -7.78
N GLU A 91 14.64 -5.36 -6.68
CA GLU A 91 14.69 -6.41 -5.68
C GLU A 91 13.27 -6.55 -5.12
N LEU A 92 12.56 -7.54 -5.64
CA LEU A 92 11.23 -7.93 -5.19
C LEU A 92 11.25 -8.52 -3.77
N THR A 93 12.42 -8.61 -3.16
CA THR A 93 12.66 -9.04 -1.79
C THR A 93 12.99 -7.84 -0.91
N SER A 94 12.41 -7.77 0.28
CA SER A 94 12.77 -6.78 1.29
C SER A 94 12.82 -7.43 2.67
N ILE A 95 13.88 -7.14 3.41
CA ILE A 95 14.13 -7.69 4.75
C ILE A 95 13.95 -6.58 5.77
N TYR A 96 13.15 -6.85 6.80
CA TYR A 96 12.85 -5.94 7.89
C TYR A 96 13.14 -6.64 9.22
N SER A 97 13.73 -5.89 10.16
CA SER A 97 13.98 -6.36 11.52
C SER A 97 13.40 -5.35 12.50
N PHE A 98 12.56 -5.83 13.40
CA PHE A 98 11.88 -5.02 14.40
C PHE A 98 12.30 -5.44 15.81
N SER A 99 12.60 -4.46 16.65
CA SER A 99 12.82 -4.71 18.09
C SER A 99 11.53 -5.16 18.77
N GLU A 100 11.63 -5.75 19.96
CA GLU A 100 10.49 -6.12 20.81
C GLU A 100 9.49 -4.96 20.99
N THR A 101 10.00 -3.75 21.22
CA THR A 101 9.18 -2.54 21.37
C THR A 101 8.44 -2.13 20.08
N GLN A 102 9.03 -2.39 18.91
CA GLN A 102 8.43 -2.08 17.61
C GLN A 102 7.43 -3.17 17.17
N ALA A 103 7.66 -4.42 17.55
CA ALA A 103 6.74 -5.52 17.28
C ALA A 103 5.36 -5.32 17.92
N LYS A 104 5.26 -4.52 19.00
CA LYS A 104 3.98 -4.11 19.62
C LYS A 104 3.12 -3.21 18.73
N HIS A 105 3.76 -2.44 17.85
CA HIS A 105 3.14 -1.45 16.96
C HIS A 105 3.82 -1.48 15.59
N LEU A 106 3.75 -2.62 14.92
CA LEU A 106 4.37 -2.80 13.61
C LEU A 106 3.88 -1.71 12.64
N PRO A 107 4.80 -0.95 12.03
CA PRO A 107 4.44 0.08 11.07
C PRO A 107 3.90 -0.55 9.78
N ASP A 108 3.18 0.24 8.97
CA ASP A 108 2.90 -0.14 7.59
C ASP A 108 4.23 -0.31 6.84
N ILE A 109 4.43 -1.48 6.23
CA ILE A 109 5.67 -1.82 5.53
C ILE A 109 5.46 -1.51 4.05
N PRO A 110 6.18 -0.54 3.45
CA PRO A 110 6.02 -0.23 2.04
C PRO A 110 6.55 -1.40 1.20
N LEU A 111 5.71 -1.93 0.32
CA LEU A 111 6.15 -2.87 -0.70
C LEU A 111 6.89 -2.07 -1.78
N GLN A 112 8.07 -2.53 -2.21
CA GLN A 112 8.86 -1.80 -3.20
C GLN A 112 8.04 -1.52 -4.46
N ASN A 113 8.17 -0.29 -4.96
CA ASN A 113 7.28 0.26 -5.98
C ASN A 113 7.39 -0.46 -7.34
N PHE A 114 6.25 -0.73 -7.98
CA PHE A 114 6.12 -0.95 -9.44
C PHE A 114 6.44 0.31 -10.28
N ASN A 115 7.34 1.17 -9.79
CA ASN A 115 7.70 2.44 -10.44
C ASN A 115 8.28 2.25 -11.85
N PHE A 116 8.76 1.04 -12.18
CA PHE A 116 9.34 0.74 -13.50
C PHE A 116 8.29 0.75 -14.63
N LEU A 117 6.99 0.68 -14.33
CA LEU A 117 5.94 0.72 -15.36
C LEU A 117 5.48 2.13 -15.75
N ASN A 118 6.17 3.20 -15.31
CA ASN A 118 5.88 4.60 -15.68
C ASN A 118 4.38 4.96 -15.59
N GLY A 119 3.66 4.42 -14.62
CA GLY A 119 2.23 4.67 -14.44
C GLY A 119 1.30 3.97 -15.45
N ASN A 120 1.78 2.96 -16.19
CA ASN A 120 0.91 2.10 -17.00
C ASN A 120 0.06 1.19 -16.09
N ARG A 121 -1.02 1.78 -15.55
CA ARG A 121 -1.92 1.12 -14.59
C ARG A 121 -2.49 -0.18 -15.12
N LYS A 122 -2.86 -0.26 -16.40
CA LYS A 122 -3.39 -1.51 -16.97
C LYS A 122 -2.40 -2.66 -16.85
N GLU A 123 -1.12 -2.39 -17.11
CA GLU A 123 -0.06 -3.38 -17.01
C GLU A 123 0.28 -3.69 -15.55
N ILE A 124 0.33 -2.68 -14.68
CA ILE A 124 0.49 -2.87 -13.23
C ILE A 124 -0.61 -3.83 -12.71
N LEU A 125 -1.88 -3.54 -13.01
CA LEU A 125 -3.00 -4.37 -12.57
C LEU A 125 -2.94 -5.80 -13.13
N ARG A 126 -2.53 -5.94 -14.39
CA ARG A 126 -2.31 -7.25 -15.02
C ARG A 126 -1.25 -8.07 -14.28
N LEU A 127 -0.09 -7.48 -14.00
CA LEU A 127 0.97 -8.14 -13.24
C LEU A 127 0.54 -8.46 -11.81
N LEU A 128 -0.18 -7.54 -11.15
CA LEU A 128 -0.71 -7.76 -9.81
C LEU A 128 -1.66 -8.96 -9.77
N SER A 129 -2.53 -9.13 -10.78
CA SER A 129 -3.43 -10.30 -10.85
C SER A 129 -2.72 -11.65 -11.02
N GLN A 130 -1.43 -11.65 -11.36
CA GLN A 130 -0.59 -12.84 -11.57
C GLN A 130 0.55 -12.91 -10.53
N SER A 131 0.33 -12.28 -9.39
CA SER A 131 1.35 -12.16 -8.37
C SER A 131 0.93 -12.80 -7.05
N SER A 132 1.94 -13.18 -6.29
CA SER A 132 1.80 -13.54 -4.89
C SER A 132 2.90 -12.89 -4.07
N ILE A 133 2.65 -12.72 -2.78
CA ILE A 133 3.66 -12.29 -1.83
C ILE A 133 3.94 -13.46 -0.91
N GLU A 134 5.19 -13.89 -0.90
CA GLU A 134 5.71 -14.80 0.10
C GLU A 134 6.26 -14.00 1.27
N ILE A 135 5.94 -14.45 2.48
CA ILE A 135 6.29 -13.81 3.73
C ILE A 135 6.96 -14.86 4.58
N VAL A 136 8.24 -14.65 4.87
CA VAL A 136 9.02 -15.49 5.78
C VAL A 136 9.24 -14.67 7.04
N TRP A 137 8.92 -15.23 8.20
CA TRP A 137 9.05 -14.50 9.45
C TRP A 137 9.48 -15.37 10.62
N ARG A 138 10.15 -14.76 11.59
CA ARG A 138 10.63 -15.40 12.81
C ARG A 138 10.44 -14.46 13.99
N GLN A 139 9.91 -14.97 15.10
CA GLN A 139 9.77 -14.22 16.35
C GLN A 139 10.73 -14.75 17.41
N GLY A 140 11.60 -13.88 17.96
CA GLY A 140 12.62 -14.27 18.94
C GLY A 140 13.42 -15.48 18.47
N ASP A 141 13.57 -16.48 19.34
CA ASP A 141 14.22 -17.77 19.04
C ASP A 141 13.25 -18.83 18.49
N GLY A 142 12.06 -18.43 18.05
CA GLY A 142 11.04 -19.32 17.50
C GLY A 142 11.39 -19.88 16.12
N GLU A 143 10.55 -20.81 15.65
CA GLU A 143 10.68 -21.39 14.31
C GLU A 143 10.36 -20.39 13.20
N ILE A 144 11.05 -20.53 12.07
CA ILE A 144 10.76 -19.77 10.86
C ILE A 144 9.39 -20.22 10.33
N GLN A 145 8.49 -19.27 10.17
CA GLN A 145 7.18 -19.45 9.58
C GLN A 145 7.18 -18.88 8.16
N LYS A 146 6.39 -19.50 7.28
CA LYS A 146 6.26 -19.10 5.88
C LYS A 146 4.80 -19.06 5.48
N GLU A 147 4.39 -17.98 4.85
CA GLU A 147 3.03 -17.76 4.37
C GLU A 147 3.07 -17.19 2.95
N THR A 148 2.09 -17.54 2.13
CA THR A 148 1.98 -17.01 0.76
C THR A 148 0.59 -16.45 0.56
N ILE A 149 0.53 -15.17 0.20
CA ILE A 149 -0.72 -14.46 -0.09
C ILE A 149 -0.80 -14.26 -1.59
N LYS A 150 -1.83 -14.85 -2.20
CA LYS A 150 -2.16 -14.55 -3.59
C LYS A 150 -2.81 -13.18 -3.66
N ILE A 151 -2.34 -12.37 -4.60
CA ILE A 151 -2.98 -11.09 -4.87
C ILE A 151 -4.29 -11.35 -5.61
N ASN A 152 -5.40 -10.91 -5.01
CA ASN A 152 -6.73 -11.00 -5.59
C ASN A 152 -7.21 -9.60 -5.96
N TYR A 153 -6.88 -9.19 -7.18
CA TYR A 153 -7.40 -7.96 -7.75
C TYR A 153 -8.74 -8.25 -8.43
N LYS A 154 -9.85 -7.83 -7.82
CA LYS A 154 -11.21 -7.89 -8.38
C LYS A 154 -11.76 -6.49 -8.66
#